data_AF-A0A510XAU1-F1
#
_entry.id   AF-A0A510XAU1-F1
#
_cell.length_a   1.000
_cell.length_b   1.000
_cell.length_c   1.000
_cell.angle_alpha   90.00
_cell.angle_beta   90.00
_cell.angle_gamma   90.00
#
_symmetry.space_group_name_H-M   'P 1'
#
loop_
_entity.id
_entity.type
_entity.pdbx_description
1 polymer ?
#
loop_
_entity_poly.entity_id
_entity_poly.type
_entity_poly.pdbx_seq_one_letter_code
_entity_poly.pdbx_strand_id
1 'polypeptide(L)'
;MLSCHFFWGALMSSPRRLMRRGLLLLGAVLLPAAAQAHPHGWIDLSVRVILDDQGRVEALHQRWRMDPFYSLVLLEELGRAEGDESMEARLDQLGLEIRDTLAPQGYFTELSLDGDALALGEVSEYTVMERGGRVEFIFLLPLDEPRPLGEATLRYRVYDPTYYIEVVHEADERAPREQALVVSGDHDCETRVLAADPDPAQVAEAARLDTDDQAPEGLGRYFAETGEVQCRI
;
A
#
# COMPACT_ATOMS: atom_id res chain seq x y z
N MET A 1 -15.98 -68.09 50.80
CA MET A 1 -16.19 -68.03 52.26
C MET A 1 -16.70 -66.64 52.60
N LEU A 2 -17.92 -66.59 53.14
CA LEU A 2 -18.63 -65.50 53.86
C LEU A 2 -18.65 -64.12 53.17
N SER A 3 -19.70 -63.71 52.45
CA SER A 3 -21.09 -63.43 52.87
C SER A 3 -21.22 -62.25 53.85
N CYS A 4 -21.78 -61.14 53.35
CA CYS A 4 -22.59 -60.21 54.12
C CYS A 4 -23.84 -59.84 53.29
N HIS A 5 -24.98 -60.38 53.72
CA HIS A 5 -26.31 -59.91 53.38
C HIS A 5 -26.85 -59.05 54.54
N PHE A 6 -27.75 -58.12 54.22
CA PHE A 6 -28.97 -57.68 54.94
C PHE A 6 -29.23 -56.19 54.59
N PHE A 7 -30.10 -55.90 53.62
CA PHE A 7 -31.56 -55.62 53.72
C PHE A 7 -31.88 -54.24 54.32
N TRP A 8 -32.43 -53.31 53.52
CA TRP A 8 -33.87 -52.94 53.48
C TRP A 8 -34.10 -51.75 52.52
N GLY A 9 -35.18 -51.77 51.74
CA GLY A 9 -35.76 -50.55 51.15
C GLY A 9 -36.21 -50.64 49.70
N ALA A 10 -37.29 -51.38 49.43
CA ALA A 10 -38.08 -51.24 48.20
C ALA A 10 -39.21 -50.23 48.43
N LEU A 11 -39.45 -49.32 47.47
CA LEU A 11 -40.63 -48.46 47.21
C LEU A 11 -40.08 -47.27 46.38
N MET A 12 -40.43 -46.95 45.14
CA MET A 12 -41.67 -47.07 44.37
C MET A 12 -41.36 -46.98 42.86
N SER A 13 -42.23 -47.59 42.08
CA SER A 13 -42.27 -47.62 40.62
C SER A 13 -42.85 -46.34 39.98
N SER A 14 -42.16 -45.83 38.92
CA SER A 14 -42.67 -45.11 37.72
C SER A 14 -43.45 -43.77 37.94
N PRO A 15 -43.57 -42.84 36.96
CA PRO A 15 -43.45 -43.01 35.52
C PRO A 15 -42.67 -41.94 34.73
N ARG A 16 -42.31 -42.35 33.51
CA ARG A 16 -41.79 -41.54 32.40
C ARG A 16 -42.56 -40.22 32.24
N ARG A 17 -41.85 -39.08 32.31
CA ARG A 17 -42.30 -37.82 31.70
C ARG A 17 -41.46 -37.53 30.47
N LEU A 18 -42.13 -37.53 29.32
CA LEU A 18 -41.68 -36.88 28.09
C LEU A 18 -41.34 -35.42 28.38
N MET A 19 -40.15 -34.97 27.96
CA MET A 19 -39.76 -33.61 27.55
C MET A 19 -38.24 -33.57 27.58
N ARG A 20 -37.50 -33.29 26.51
CA ARG A 20 -37.63 -32.17 25.58
C ARG A 20 -37.03 -32.57 24.23
N ARG A 21 -37.77 -32.30 23.15
CA ARG A 21 -37.17 -32.02 21.84
C ARG A 21 -36.31 -30.76 22.01
N GLY A 22 -35.02 -30.95 22.26
CA GLY A 22 -34.02 -29.90 22.30
C GLY A 22 -33.58 -29.58 20.88
N LEU A 23 -33.94 -28.38 20.44
CA LEU A 23 -33.63 -27.73 19.18
C LEU A 23 -32.13 -27.87 18.81
N LEU A 24 -31.78 -28.76 17.87
CA LEU A 24 -30.47 -28.79 17.22
C LEU A 24 -30.56 -27.95 15.93
N LEU A 25 -30.56 -26.63 16.11
CA LEU A 25 -30.38 -25.63 15.06
C LEU A 25 -29.53 -24.50 15.66
N LEU A 26 -28.21 -24.62 15.58
CA LEU A 26 -27.31 -23.48 15.35
C LEU A 26 -25.88 -23.98 15.08
N GLY A 27 -25.72 -24.68 13.96
CA GLY A 27 -24.42 -24.93 13.34
C GLY A 27 -24.24 -24.05 12.11
N ALA A 28 -24.62 -22.77 12.18
CA ALA A 28 -24.15 -21.79 11.21
C ALA A 28 -22.70 -21.48 11.58
N VAL A 29 -21.79 -22.32 11.12
CA VAL A 29 -20.36 -22.02 11.10
C VAL A 29 -20.24 -20.69 10.38
N LEU A 30 -19.68 -19.71 11.10
CA LEU A 30 -19.30 -18.41 10.59
C LEU A 30 -18.49 -18.63 9.31
N LEU A 31 -19.07 -18.32 8.16
CA LEU A 31 -18.30 -18.13 6.93
C LEU A 31 -17.31 -17.00 7.23
N PRO A 32 -15.98 -17.20 7.09
CA PRO A 32 -15.05 -16.09 7.10
C PRO A 32 -15.37 -15.25 5.87
N ALA A 33 -16.19 -14.22 6.04
CA ALA A 33 -16.47 -13.25 5.00
C ALA A 33 -15.30 -12.25 4.97
N ALA A 34 -14.63 -12.23 3.82
CA ALA A 34 -13.59 -11.30 3.40
C ALA A 34 -12.28 -11.36 4.21
N ALA A 35 -11.47 -12.39 3.97
CA ALA A 35 -10.03 -12.15 3.92
C ALA A 35 -9.78 -11.36 2.63
N GLN A 36 -9.74 -10.03 2.73
CA GLN A 36 -9.07 -9.21 1.72
C GLN A 36 -7.58 -9.51 1.88
N ALA A 37 -7.15 -10.66 1.35
CA ALA A 37 -5.75 -10.91 1.11
C ALA A 37 -5.34 -9.98 -0.02
N HIS A 38 -4.18 -9.33 0.16
CA HIS A 38 -3.48 -8.27 -0.57
C HIS A 38 -4.25 -6.92 -0.80
N PRO A 39 -3.54 -5.77 -0.73
CA PRO A 39 -2.08 -5.60 -0.68
C PRO A 39 -1.43 -6.00 0.67
N HIS A 40 -0.16 -6.41 0.64
CA HIS A 40 0.60 -6.89 1.81
C HIS A 40 1.23 -5.77 2.65
N GLY A 41 1.41 -4.61 2.02
CA GLY A 41 1.82 -3.37 2.64
C GLY A 41 1.30 -2.21 1.81
N TRP A 42 1.41 -1.01 2.34
CA TRP A 42 1.05 0.19 1.59
C TRP A 42 2.05 1.32 1.80
N ILE A 43 2.05 2.22 0.83
CA ILE A 43 2.82 3.46 0.85
C ILE A 43 1.84 4.62 0.82
N ASP A 44 1.96 5.51 1.80
CA ASP A 44 1.34 6.82 1.68
C ASP A 44 2.26 7.73 0.85
N LEU A 45 1.77 8.12 -0.33
CA LEU A 45 2.48 8.89 -1.34
C LEU A 45 2.22 10.38 -1.17
N SER A 46 3.27 11.18 -1.29
CA SER A 46 3.14 12.60 -1.61
C SER A 46 4.01 12.93 -2.82
N VAL A 47 3.48 13.70 -3.75
CA VAL A 47 4.21 14.15 -4.94
C VAL A 47 4.19 15.65 -5.04
N ARG A 48 5.36 16.24 -5.27
CA ARG A 48 5.50 17.60 -5.75
C ARG A 48 6.00 17.58 -7.19
N VAL A 49 5.20 18.08 -8.11
CA VAL A 49 5.62 18.29 -9.50
C VAL A 49 6.56 19.49 -9.53
N ILE A 50 7.75 19.31 -10.06
CA ILE A 50 8.77 20.35 -10.15
C ILE A 50 8.70 21.00 -11.53
N LEU A 51 8.47 22.32 -11.53
CA LEU A 51 8.54 23.17 -12.70
C LEU A 51 9.81 24.02 -12.66
N ASP A 52 10.46 24.15 -13.80
CA ASP A 52 11.55 25.12 -13.97
C ASP A 52 11.02 26.56 -14.14
N ASP A 53 11.94 27.53 -14.15
CA ASP A 53 11.62 28.95 -14.33
C ASP A 53 10.89 29.26 -15.65
N GLN A 54 10.87 28.32 -16.60
CA GLN A 54 10.19 28.44 -17.90
C GLN A 54 8.83 27.74 -17.92
N GLY A 55 8.37 27.19 -16.79
CA GLY A 55 7.11 26.45 -16.68
C GLY A 55 7.14 25.07 -17.35
N ARG A 56 8.32 24.47 -17.48
CA ARG A 56 8.48 23.09 -17.94
C ARG A 56 8.54 22.15 -16.75
N VAL A 57 7.85 21.01 -16.85
CA VAL A 57 7.99 19.91 -15.89
C VAL A 57 9.38 19.32 -16.06
N GLU A 58 10.18 19.30 -14.99
CA GLU A 58 11.54 18.74 -15.00
C GLU A 58 11.70 17.52 -14.09
N ALA A 59 10.89 17.39 -13.05
CA ALA A 59 10.98 16.26 -12.12
C ALA A 59 9.69 16.05 -11.31
N LEU A 60 9.60 14.88 -10.68
CA LEU A 60 8.68 14.59 -9.59
C LEU A 60 9.47 14.39 -8.30
N HIS A 61 9.25 15.24 -7.30
CA HIS A 61 9.77 15.02 -5.96
C HIS A 61 8.77 14.20 -5.16
N GLN A 62 9.10 12.93 -4.91
CA GLN A 62 8.22 11.97 -4.27
C GLN A 62 8.65 11.71 -2.83
N ARG A 63 7.67 11.52 -1.94
CA ARG A 63 7.85 10.99 -0.58
C ARG A 63 6.97 9.77 -0.42
N TRP A 64 7.61 8.65 -0.09
CA TRP A 64 6.97 7.37 0.14
C TRP A 64 7.07 7.05 1.62
N ARG A 65 5.95 7.10 2.33
CA ARG A 65 5.87 6.75 3.73
C ARG A 65 5.34 5.33 3.87
N MET A 66 6.22 4.39 4.20
CA MET A 66 5.89 2.97 4.33
C MET A 66 4.93 2.74 5.50
N ASP A 67 4.05 1.75 5.42
CA ASP A 67 3.10 1.44 6.48
C ASP A 67 3.76 1.16 7.85
N PRO A 68 3.02 1.30 8.97
CA PRO A 68 3.59 1.14 10.30
C PRO A 68 4.19 -0.24 10.58
N PHE A 69 3.59 -1.30 10.04
CA PHE A 69 4.04 -2.67 10.31
C PHE A 69 5.32 -2.98 9.53
N TYR A 70 5.35 -2.67 8.24
CA TYR A 70 6.55 -2.82 7.43
C TYR A 70 7.71 -1.98 7.97
N SER A 71 7.43 -0.72 8.35
CA SER A 71 8.44 0.15 8.98
C SER A 71 9.01 -0.44 10.26
N LEU A 72 8.17 -1.03 11.12
CA LEU A 72 8.61 -1.66 12.36
C LEU A 72 9.57 -2.83 12.09
N VAL A 73 9.19 -3.72 11.17
CA VAL A 73 10.01 -4.90 10.80
C VAL A 73 11.35 -4.43 10.24
N LEU A 74 11.33 -3.50 9.29
CA LEU A 74 12.52 -2.94 8.65
C LEU A 74 13.48 -2.30 9.67
N LEU A 75 12.96 -1.46 10.57
CA LEU A 75 13.78 -0.82 11.61
C LEU A 75 14.36 -1.84 12.59
N GLU A 76 13.62 -2.91 12.89
CA GLU A 76 14.09 -4.00 13.76
C GLU A 76 15.21 -4.82 13.09
N GLU A 77 15.10 -5.09 11.80
CA GLU A 77 16.13 -5.75 10.99
C GLU A 77 17.40 -4.90 10.91
N LEU A 78 17.27 -3.61 10.58
CA LEU A 78 18.40 -2.66 10.59
C LEU A 78 19.05 -2.57 11.97
N GLY A 79 18.26 -2.60 13.05
CA GLY A 79 18.77 -2.57 14.42
C GLY A 79 19.48 -3.85 14.87
N ARG A 80 19.23 -4.99 14.21
CA ARG A 80 19.88 -6.28 14.48
C ARG A 80 21.08 -6.55 13.60
N ALA A 81 21.24 -5.82 12.51
CA ALA A 81 22.34 -5.99 11.59
C ALA A 81 23.69 -5.86 12.32
N GLU A 82 24.63 -6.73 11.99
CA GLU A 82 25.95 -6.75 12.62
C GLU A 82 26.73 -5.45 12.31
N GLY A 83 27.74 -5.15 13.14
CA GLY A 83 28.58 -3.95 13.00
C GLY A 83 28.14 -2.76 13.85
N ASP A 84 29.02 -1.76 13.94
CA ASP A 84 28.88 -0.59 14.81
C ASP A 84 28.32 0.65 14.07
N GLU A 85 27.74 0.46 12.89
CA GLU A 85 27.16 1.53 12.09
C GLU A 85 25.98 2.18 12.81
N SER A 86 25.89 3.52 12.73
CA SER A 86 24.73 4.25 13.24
C SER A 86 23.49 3.91 12.44
N MET A 87 22.30 4.08 13.05
CA MET A 87 21.04 3.90 12.33
C MET A 87 20.94 4.80 11.09
N GLU A 88 21.47 6.02 11.16
CA GLU A 88 21.54 6.94 10.02
C GLU A 88 22.32 6.34 8.84
N ALA A 89 23.52 5.80 9.09
CA ALA A 89 24.32 5.16 8.04
C ALA A 89 23.61 3.92 7.44
N ARG A 90 22.90 3.17 8.28
CA ARG A 90 22.10 2.00 7.83
C ARG A 90 20.92 2.41 6.95
N LEU A 91 20.23 3.51 7.29
CA LEU A 91 19.15 4.06 6.47
C LEU A 91 19.70 4.62 5.14
N ASP A 92 20.86 5.27 5.14
CA ASP A 92 21.51 5.74 3.91
C ASP A 92 21.84 4.57 2.96
N GLN A 93 22.40 3.49 3.51
CA GLN A 93 22.69 2.26 2.75
C GLN A 93 21.40 1.63 2.21
N LEU A 94 20.35 1.56 3.03
CA LEU A 94 19.03 1.10 2.58
C LEU A 94 18.50 1.95 1.42
N GLY A 95 18.68 3.27 1.46
CA GLY A 95 18.26 4.16 0.38
C GLY A 95 18.93 3.84 -0.95
N LEU A 96 20.22 3.49 -0.92
CA LEU A 96 20.96 3.03 -2.08
C LEU A 96 20.36 1.75 -2.66
N GLU A 97 20.06 0.78 -1.80
CA GLU A 97 19.49 -0.51 -2.19
C GLU A 97 18.06 -0.38 -2.76
N ILE A 98 17.22 0.45 -2.13
CA ILE A 98 15.88 0.76 -2.63
C ILE A 98 15.97 1.42 -4.01
N ARG A 99 16.82 2.44 -4.17
CA ARG A 99 17.01 3.12 -5.46
C ARG A 99 17.42 2.12 -6.56
N ASP A 100 18.43 1.30 -6.30
CA ASP A 100 18.96 0.36 -7.29
C ASP A 100 17.95 -0.73 -7.67
N THR A 101 17.13 -1.15 -6.71
CA THR A 101 16.04 -2.10 -6.95
C THR A 101 14.93 -1.49 -7.80
N LEU A 102 14.59 -0.21 -7.56
CA LEU A 102 13.51 0.49 -8.24
C LEU A 102 13.87 1.03 -9.64
N ALA A 103 15.14 1.35 -9.88
CA ALA A 103 15.63 1.89 -11.15
C ALA A 103 15.19 1.08 -12.40
N PRO A 104 15.37 -0.25 -12.49
CA PRO A 104 14.95 -1.03 -13.66
C PRO A 104 13.43 -1.05 -13.89
N GLN A 105 12.64 -0.66 -12.88
CA GLN A 105 11.17 -0.60 -12.92
C GLN A 105 10.65 0.83 -13.08
N GLY A 106 11.52 1.78 -13.45
CA GLY A 106 11.15 3.19 -13.62
C GLY A 106 10.64 3.84 -12.33
N TYR A 107 11.13 3.38 -11.18
CA TYR A 107 10.70 3.84 -9.85
C TYR A 107 9.18 3.72 -9.66
N PHE A 108 8.59 2.66 -10.22
CA PHE A 108 7.14 2.41 -10.23
C PHE A 108 6.30 3.54 -10.82
N THR A 109 6.91 4.47 -11.54
CA THR A 109 6.25 5.69 -11.99
C THR A 109 6.01 5.65 -13.48
N GLU A 110 4.77 5.89 -13.87
CA GLU A 110 4.43 6.30 -15.22
C GLU A 110 4.06 7.77 -15.24
N LEU A 111 4.51 8.48 -16.27
CA LEU A 111 4.23 9.89 -16.50
C LEU A 111 3.80 10.11 -17.95
N SER A 112 2.80 10.97 -18.16
CA SER A 112 2.34 11.35 -19.50
C SER A 112 1.88 12.79 -19.55
N LEU A 113 1.98 13.40 -20.73
CA LEU A 113 1.48 14.75 -21.02
C LEU A 113 0.48 14.64 -22.17
N ASP A 114 -0.78 14.99 -21.93
CA ASP A 114 -1.89 14.80 -22.89
C ASP A 114 -2.00 13.37 -23.46
N GLY A 115 -1.54 12.38 -22.69
CA GLY A 115 -1.55 10.96 -23.07
C GLY A 115 -0.26 10.47 -23.73
N ASP A 116 0.65 11.36 -24.14
CA ASP A 116 1.97 10.97 -24.62
C ASP A 116 2.87 10.63 -23.43
N ALA A 117 3.39 9.40 -23.40
CA ALA A 117 4.29 8.95 -22.35
C ALA A 117 5.58 9.79 -22.32
N LEU A 118 6.02 10.15 -21.12
CA LEU A 118 7.27 10.86 -20.89
C LEU A 118 8.32 9.90 -20.32
N ALA A 119 9.54 10.01 -20.82
CA ALA A 119 10.67 9.24 -20.31
C ALA A 119 11.21 9.86 -19.02
N LEU A 120 11.60 9.00 -18.10
CA LEU A 120 12.09 9.35 -16.76
C LEU A 120 13.58 9.02 -16.69
N GLY A 121 14.33 9.90 -16.04
CA GLY A 121 15.75 9.69 -15.79
C GLY A 121 16.01 8.88 -14.51
N GLU A 122 17.26 8.90 -14.07
CA GLU A 122 17.69 8.21 -12.86
C GLU A 122 17.64 9.11 -11.62
N VAL A 123 17.26 8.52 -10.48
CA VAL A 123 17.27 9.17 -9.18
C VAL A 123 18.71 9.24 -8.67
N SER A 124 19.31 10.43 -8.67
CA SER A 124 20.61 10.70 -8.05
C SER A 124 20.51 11.31 -6.66
N GLU A 125 19.37 11.94 -6.35
CA GLU A 125 19.10 12.64 -5.10
C GLU A 125 17.99 11.95 -4.32
N TYR A 126 18.33 11.42 -3.15
CA TYR A 126 17.38 10.76 -2.26
C TYR A 126 17.84 10.80 -0.81
N THR A 127 16.91 10.52 0.10
CA THR A 127 17.18 10.31 1.52
C THR A 127 16.18 9.29 2.08
N VAL A 128 16.62 8.49 3.04
CA VAL A 128 15.74 7.64 3.85
C VAL A 128 15.83 8.13 5.29
N MET A 129 14.68 8.28 5.94
CA MET A 129 14.63 8.67 7.35
C MET A 129 13.53 7.95 8.12
N GLU A 130 13.69 7.86 9.42
CA GLU A 130 12.61 7.48 10.34
C GLU A 130 11.91 8.73 10.85
N ARG A 131 10.58 8.77 10.74
CA ARG A 131 9.75 9.84 11.29
C ARG A 131 8.45 9.29 11.87
N GLY A 132 8.34 9.35 13.20
CA GLY A 132 7.11 8.98 13.90
C GLY A 132 6.82 7.48 13.83
N GLY A 133 7.87 6.66 13.94
CA GLY A 133 7.84 5.21 13.86
C GLY A 133 7.70 4.66 12.44
N ARG A 134 7.84 5.51 11.41
CA ARG A 134 7.65 5.12 10.00
C ARG A 134 8.86 5.49 9.16
N VAL A 135 9.22 4.61 8.24
CA VAL A 135 10.30 4.86 7.29
C VAL A 135 9.75 5.68 6.12
N GLU A 136 10.44 6.76 5.79
CA GLU A 136 10.16 7.63 4.65
C GLU A 136 11.32 7.57 3.66
N PHE A 137 11.03 7.21 2.41
CA PHE A 137 11.96 7.35 1.28
C PHE A 137 11.55 8.58 0.47
N ILE A 138 12.46 9.55 0.35
CA ILE A 138 12.21 10.81 -0.34
C ILE A 138 13.22 10.93 -1.46
N PHE A 139 12.76 11.20 -2.67
CA PHE A 139 13.64 11.24 -3.84
C PHE A 139 13.14 12.21 -4.90
N LEU A 140 14.08 12.70 -5.71
CA LEU A 140 13.80 13.48 -6.91
C LEU A 140 13.92 12.58 -8.14
N LEU A 141 12.82 12.38 -8.85
CA LEU A 141 12.75 11.62 -10.08
C LEU A 141 12.71 12.58 -11.28
N PRO A 142 13.84 12.81 -11.97
CA PRO A 142 13.88 13.71 -13.11
C PRO A 142 13.16 13.10 -14.32
N LEU A 143 12.66 13.96 -15.21
CA LEU A 143 12.37 13.59 -16.59
C LEU A 143 13.67 13.53 -17.37
N ASP A 144 13.75 12.65 -18.37
CA ASP A 144 14.92 12.62 -19.28
C ASP A 144 15.10 13.96 -20.01
N GLU A 145 13.98 14.57 -20.41
CA GLU A 145 13.95 15.89 -21.05
C GLU A 145 12.81 16.73 -20.46
N PRO A 146 13.07 17.94 -19.94
CA PRO A 146 12.02 18.82 -19.44
C PRO A 146 10.97 19.17 -20.50
N ARG A 147 9.69 19.15 -20.12
CA ARG A 147 8.56 19.33 -21.06
C ARG A 147 7.70 20.54 -20.70
N PRO A 148 7.38 21.42 -21.66
CA PRO A 148 6.51 22.57 -21.39
C PRO A 148 5.12 22.08 -20.95
N LEU A 149 4.66 22.55 -19.79
CA LEU A 149 3.35 22.17 -19.28
C LEU A 149 2.24 22.94 -20.01
N GLY A 150 2.33 24.27 -20.07
CA GLY A 150 1.32 25.11 -20.73
C GLY A 150 -0.10 24.77 -20.27
N GLU A 151 -1.02 24.57 -21.21
CA GLU A 151 -2.40 24.13 -20.95
C GLU A 151 -2.56 22.59 -20.95
N ALA A 152 -1.49 21.85 -21.23
CA ALA A 152 -1.53 20.39 -21.30
C ALA A 152 -1.81 19.79 -19.91
N THR A 153 -2.39 18.59 -19.90
CA THR A 153 -2.64 17.85 -18.66
C THR A 153 -1.52 16.86 -18.41
N LEU A 154 -0.76 17.08 -17.34
CA LEU A 154 0.20 16.11 -16.83
C LEU A 154 -0.55 15.05 -16.01
N ARG A 155 -0.24 13.77 -16.26
CA ARG A 155 -0.77 12.65 -15.47
C ARG A 155 0.34 11.71 -15.05
N TYR A 156 0.31 11.27 -13.80
CA TYR A 156 1.18 10.20 -13.33
C TYR A 156 0.42 9.13 -12.57
N ARG A 157 1.03 7.95 -12.51
CA ARG A 157 0.66 6.85 -11.61
C ARG A 157 1.92 6.31 -10.97
N VAL A 158 1.83 5.95 -9.70
CA VAL A 158 2.89 5.24 -8.98
C VAL A 158 2.29 3.92 -8.51
N TYR A 159 2.86 2.79 -8.93
CA TYR A 159 2.31 1.48 -8.57
C TYR A 159 3.32 0.35 -8.70
N ASP A 160 3.25 -0.60 -7.77
CA ASP A 160 3.93 -1.89 -7.91
C ASP A 160 3.23 -2.72 -9.00
N PRO A 161 3.93 -3.13 -10.08
CA PRO A 161 3.35 -3.93 -11.16
C PRO A 161 2.69 -5.24 -10.69
N THR A 162 3.14 -5.79 -9.57
CA THR A 162 2.64 -7.05 -9.00
C THR A 162 1.49 -6.86 -8.00
N TYR A 163 1.16 -5.61 -7.64
CA TYR A 163 0.18 -5.27 -6.61
C TYR A 163 0.46 -5.90 -5.22
N TYR A 164 1.72 -6.22 -4.93
CA TYR A 164 2.13 -6.65 -3.59
C TYR A 164 2.10 -5.46 -2.61
N ILE A 165 2.52 -4.29 -3.08
CA ILE A 165 2.43 -3.01 -2.35
C ILE A 165 1.41 -2.11 -3.03
N GLU A 166 0.45 -1.61 -2.24
CA GLU A 166 -0.46 -0.56 -2.71
C GLU A 166 0.15 0.83 -2.47
N VAL A 167 0.08 1.69 -3.47
CA VAL A 167 0.58 3.06 -3.39
C VAL A 167 -0.59 4.01 -3.56
N VAL A 168 -0.90 4.74 -2.51
CA VAL A 168 -2.03 5.69 -2.47
C VAL A 168 -1.57 7.02 -1.93
N HIS A 169 -2.15 8.12 -2.40
CA HIS A 169 -1.83 9.45 -1.93
C HIS A 169 -2.18 9.59 -0.45
N GLU A 170 -1.36 10.34 0.30
CA GLU A 170 -1.66 10.65 1.70
C GLU A 170 -3.09 11.19 1.82
N ALA A 171 -3.90 10.57 2.68
CA ALA A 171 -5.31 10.92 2.83
C ALA A 171 -5.67 11.22 4.29
N ASP A 172 -6.68 12.05 4.47
CA ASP A 172 -7.44 12.17 5.72
C ASP A 172 -8.79 11.48 5.53
N GLU A 173 -9.06 10.50 6.39
CA GLU A 173 -10.19 9.59 6.29
C GLU A 173 -10.28 8.85 4.95
N ARG A 174 -10.83 9.49 3.92
CA ARG A 174 -11.07 8.92 2.57
C ARG A 174 -10.79 9.91 1.44
N ALA A 175 -10.23 11.09 1.75
CA ALA A 175 -9.92 12.11 0.77
C ALA A 175 -8.42 12.42 0.80
N PRO A 176 -7.76 12.51 -0.37
CA PRO A 176 -6.37 12.95 -0.45
C PRO A 176 -6.18 14.30 0.26
N ARG A 177 -5.09 14.42 1.02
CA ARG A 177 -4.68 15.67 1.66
C ARG A 177 -4.27 16.70 0.61
N GLU A 178 -4.42 17.98 0.93
CA GLU A 178 -3.94 19.07 0.07
C GLU A 178 -2.45 18.96 -0.26
N GLN A 179 -1.64 18.45 0.68
CA GLN A 179 -0.19 18.26 0.49
C GLN A 179 0.19 16.96 -0.24
N ALA A 180 -0.78 16.11 -0.56
CA ALA A 180 -0.49 14.82 -1.21
C ALA A 180 -0.10 15.00 -2.69
N LEU A 181 -0.61 16.05 -3.35
CA LEU A 181 -0.18 16.45 -4.69
C LEU A 181 -0.13 17.98 -4.79
N VAL A 182 1.07 18.51 -4.96
CA VAL A 182 1.34 19.94 -5.12
C VAL A 182 2.25 20.22 -6.32
N VAL A 183 2.29 21.48 -6.76
CA VAL A 183 3.22 21.96 -7.79
C VAL A 183 4.22 22.91 -7.13
N SER A 184 5.48 22.88 -7.53
CA SER A 184 6.49 23.82 -7.03
C SER A 184 6.26 25.23 -7.58
N GLY A 185 6.62 26.25 -6.80
CA GLY A 185 6.53 27.65 -7.24
C GLY A 185 5.12 28.22 -7.18
N ASP A 186 4.99 29.49 -7.54
CA ASP A 186 3.73 30.24 -7.48
C ASP A 186 3.00 30.19 -8.83
N HIS A 187 2.66 28.98 -9.29
CA HIS A 187 1.89 28.78 -10.53
C HIS A 187 0.40 28.54 -10.23
N ASP A 188 -0.50 29.10 -11.04
CA ASP A 188 -1.95 28.82 -10.95
C ASP A 188 -2.24 27.45 -11.58
N CYS A 189 -2.01 26.41 -10.79
CA CYS A 189 -2.27 25.03 -11.20
C CYS A 189 -3.39 24.40 -10.39
N GLU A 190 -4.27 23.68 -11.07
CA GLU A 190 -5.23 22.80 -10.47
C GLU A 190 -4.63 21.39 -10.38
N THR A 191 -4.70 20.79 -9.19
CA THR A 191 -4.29 19.41 -8.94
C THR A 191 -5.48 18.55 -8.60
N ARG A 192 -5.48 17.31 -9.08
CA ARG A 192 -6.51 16.31 -8.75
C ARG A 192 -5.86 14.96 -8.52
N VAL A 193 -6.39 14.20 -7.57
CA VAL A 193 -6.08 12.78 -7.40
C VAL A 193 -7.34 12.01 -7.72
N LEU A 194 -7.28 11.21 -8.78
CA LEU A 194 -8.37 10.35 -9.21
C LEU A 194 -8.19 8.98 -8.57
N ALA A 195 -9.20 8.52 -7.83
CA ALA A 195 -9.23 7.19 -7.25
C ALA A 195 -9.15 6.11 -8.34
N ALA A 196 -8.55 4.98 -8.00
CA ALA A 196 -8.61 3.78 -8.83
C ALA A 196 -10.05 3.25 -8.95
N ASP A 197 -10.38 2.68 -10.11
CA ASP A 197 -11.68 2.04 -10.38
C ASP A 197 -11.46 0.69 -11.08
N PRO A 198 -10.89 -0.31 -10.38
CA PRO A 198 -10.67 -1.63 -10.95
C PRO A 198 -11.99 -2.35 -11.21
N ASP A 199 -12.10 -3.03 -12.36
CA ASP A 199 -13.26 -3.86 -12.67
C ASP A 199 -13.35 -5.04 -11.66
N PRO A 200 -14.55 -5.51 -11.29
CA PRO A 200 -14.71 -6.66 -10.40
C PRO A 200 -13.88 -7.91 -10.77
N ALA A 201 -13.58 -8.12 -12.06
CA ALA A 201 -12.71 -9.21 -12.50
C ALA A 201 -11.26 -9.03 -12.01
N GLN A 202 -10.74 -7.80 -12.03
CA GLN A 202 -9.38 -7.49 -11.53
C GLN A 202 -9.34 -7.65 -10.01
N VAL A 203 -10.36 -7.17 -9.30
CA VAL A 203 -10.51 -7.36 -7.85
C VAL A 203 -10.56 -8.85 -7.49
N ALA A 204 -11.32 -9.63 -8.25
CA ALA A 204 -11.44 -11.08 -8.03
C ALA A 204 -10.16 -11.85 -8.36
N GLU A 205 -9.39 -11.39 -9.35
CA GLU A 205 -8.09 -11.97 -9.68
C GLU A 205 -7.08 -11.69 -8.58
N ALA A 206 -6.99 -10.43 -8.16
CA ALA A 206 -6.11 -9.99 -7.11
C ALA A 206 -6.39 -10.82 -5.84
N ALA A 207 -7.66 -10.94 -5.42
CA ALA A 207 -8.05 -11.68 -4.21
C ALA A 207 -7.70 -13.18 -4.19
N ARG A 208 -7.21 -13.75 -5.30
CA ARG A 208 -6.74 -15.14 -5.39
C ARG A 208 -5.24 -15.29 -5.17
N LEU A 209 -4.49 -14.21 -5.16
CA LEU A 209 -3.04 -14.23 -4.95
C LEU A 209 -2.74 -14.66 -3.51
N ASP A 210 -1.96 -15.73 -3.36
CA ASP A 210 -1.34 -16.09 -2.09
C ASP A 210 -0.08 -15.24 -1.83
N THR A 211 0.47 -15.29 -0.61
CA THR A 211 1.66 -14.52 -0.22
C THR A 211 2.90 -14.84 -1.06
N ASP A 212 3.00 -16.07 -1.57
CA ASP A 212 4.11 -16.54 -2.42
C ASP A 212 3.80 -16.42 -3.94
N ASP A 213 2.59 -16.00 -4.31
CA ASP A 213 2.18 -15.89 -5.71
C ASP A 213 2.66 -14.56 -6.33
N GLN A 214 3.10 -14.62 -7.58
CA GLN A 214 3.41 -13.44 -8.38
C GLN A 214 2.19 -13.12 -9.25
N ALA A 215 1.62 -11.93 -9.07
CA ALA A 215 0.55 -11.46 -9.94
C ALA A 215 1.01 -11.37 -11.40
N PRO A 216 0.10 -11.46 -12.37
CA PRO A 216 0.39 -11.07 -13.74
C PRO A 216 0.94 -9.63 -13.77
N GLU A 217 2.00 -9.42 -14.56
CA GLU A 217 2.61 -8.10 -14.73
C GLU A 217 1.56 -7.07 -15.15
N GLY A 218 1.48 -5.97 -14.41
CA GLY A 218 0.57 -4.86 -14.67
C GLY A 218 -0.76 -4.92 -13.91
N LEU A 219 -0.99 -5.90 -13.03
CA LEU A 219 -2.19 -5.92 -12.18
C LEU A 219 -2.29 -4.66 -11.33
N GLY A 220 -1.19 -4.22 -10.71
CA GLY A 220 -1.20 -3.06 -9.81
C GLY A 220 -1.60 -1.75 -10.48
N ARG A 221 -1.47 -1.67 -11.81
CA ARG A 221 -1.92 -0.51 -12.60
C ARG A 221 -3.40 -0.20 -12.40
N TYR A 222 -4.24 -1.24 -12.29
CA TYR A 222 -5.70 -1.06 -12.16
C TYR A 222 -6.12 -0.53 -10.79
N PHE A 223 -5.26 -0.71 -9.78
CA PHE A 223 -5.47 -0.26 -8.42
C PHE A 223 -4.72 1.05 -8.11
N ALA A 224 -4.00 1.60 -9.10
CA ALA A 224 -3.24 2.83 -8.95
C ALA A 224 -4.12 4.08 -9.06
N GLU A 225 -4.01 4.96 -8.08
CA GLU A 225 -4.55 6.32 -8.21
C GLU A 225 -3.81 7.10 -9.30
N THR A 226 -4.49 8.09 -9.90
CA THR A 226 -3.90 8.96 -10.92
C THR A 226 -3.80 10.39 -10.39
N GLY A 227 -2.58 10.92 -10.30
CA GLY A 227 -2.38 12.34 -10.07
C GLY A 227 -2.49 13.11 -11.39
N GLU A 228 -3.28 14.17 -11.42
CA GLU A 228 -3.44 15.09 -12.55
C GLU A 228 -3.03 16.51 -12.16
N VAL A 229 -2.30 17.18 -13.04
CA VAL A 229 -1.94 18.59 -12.91
C VAL A 229 -2.23 19.31 -14.22
N GLN A 230 -2.93 20.45 -14.12
CA GLN A 230 -3.14 21.37 -15.22
C GLN A 230 -2.91 22.80 -14.74
N CYS A 231 -2.07 23.55 -15.45
CA CYS A 231 -1.79 24.94 -15.12
C CYS A 231 -2.53 25.87 -16.07
N ARG A 232 -2.88 27.06 -15.57
CA ARG A 232 -3.42 28.15 -16.39
C ARG A 232 -2.29 29.08 -16.80
N ILE A 233 -2.44 29.68 -17.97
CA ILE A 233 -1.54 30.72 -18.51
C ILE A 233 -1.86 32.06 -17.85
#